data_AF-A0A9P4JMD7-F1
#
_entry.id   AF-A0A9P4JMD7-F1
#
_cell.length_a   1.000
_cell.length_b   1.000
_cell.length_c   1.000
_cell.angle_alpha   90.00
_cell.angle_beta   90.00
_cell.angle_gamma   90.00
#
_symmetry.space_group_name_H-M   'P 1'
#
loop_
_entity.id
_entity.type
_entity.pdbx_description
1 polymer ?
#
loop_
_entity_poly.entity_id
_entity_poly.type
_entity_poly.pdbx_seq_one_letter_code
_entity_poly.pdbx_strand_id
1 'polypeptide(L)'
;MKSIVAIVLTLAVSAYALPQGVNANRPVPNGACCVPATSLKQDVCNVNGQSGRCVPAGVNGCGDALTCIEDNRLTCDPSQLERGRPLCRLASGA
;
A
#
# COMPACT_ATOMS: atom_id res chain seq x y z
N MET A 1 -62.50 8.36 13.20
CA MET A 1 -61.67 7.13 13.19
C MET A 1 -60.24 7.59 12.91
N LYS A 2 -59.36 7.48 13.92
CA LYS A 2 -57.98 8.03 13.93
C LYS A 2 -57.06 7.03 13.22
N SER A 3 -56.42 7.42 12.11
CA SER A 3 -55.41 6.57 11.45
C SER A 3 -54.03 7.03 11.88
N ILE A 4 -53.41 6.24 12.77
CA ILE A 4 -52.06 6.48 13.30
C ILE A 4 -51.05 6.06 12.21
N VAL A 5 -50.32 7.03 11.67
CA VAL A 5 -49.21 6.80 10.74
C VAL A 5 -48.00 6.34 11.54
N ALA A 6 -47.61 5.07 11.38
CA ALA A 6 -46.40 4.52 11.97
C ALA A 6 -45.17 4.96 11.16
N ILE A 7 -44.32 5.79 11.76
CA ILE A 7 -43.03 6.21 11.19
C ILE A 7 -42.05 5.05 11.36
N VAL A 8 -41.71 4.38 10.25
CA VAL A 8 -40.68 3.34 10.20
C VAL A 8 -39.31 4.03 10.18
N LEU A 9 -38.65 4.08 11.34
CA LEU A 9 -37.28 4.56 11.46
C LEU A 9 -36.31 3.45 11.00
N THR A 10 -35.92 3.46 9.73
CA THR A 10 -34.88 2.57 9.23
C THR A 10 -33.51 2.99 9.77
N LEU A 11 -32.96 2.21 10.70
CA LEU A 11 -31.59 2.34 11.20
C LEU A 11 -30.61 1.88 10.10
N ALA A 12 -29.92 2.82 9.46
CA ALA A 12 -28.80 2.51 8.58
C ALA A 12 -27.58 2.13 9.42
N VAL A 13 -27.13 0.87 9.33
CA VAL A 13 -25.86 0.41 9.90
C VAL A 13 -24.74 0.74 8.92
N SER A 14 -23.92 1.74 9.26
CA SER A 14 -22.67 2.03 8.54
C SER A 14 -21.59 1.06 8.99
N ALA A 15 -21.10 0.21 8.08
CA ALA A 15 -19.91 -0.60 8.34
C ALA A 15 -18.66 0.29 8.28
N TYR A 16 -18.05 0.55 9.43
CA TYR A 16 -16.75 1.23 9.50
C TYR A 16 -15.67 0.23 9.09
N ALA A 17 -14.97 0.50 7.99
CA ALA A 17 -13.77 -0.26 7.63
C ALA A 17 -12.69 0.02 8.69
N LEU A 18 -12.24 -1.02 9.40
CA LEU A 18 -11.13 -0.90 10.34
C LEU A 18 -9.85 -0.50 9.58
N PRO A 19 -9.00 0.37 10.15
CA PRO A 19 -7.71 0.68 9.54
C PRO A 19 -6.92 -0.62 9.36
N GLN A 20 -6.55 -0.93 8.11
CA GLN A 20 -5.69 -2.08 7.83
C GLN A 20 -4.28 -1.76 8.35
N GLY A 21 -3.59 -2.75 8.95
CA GLY A 21 -2.20 -2.60 9.37
C GLY A 21 -1.27 -2.32 8.18
N VAL A 22 0.01 -2.06 8.47
CA VAL A 22 1.02 -1.79 7.43
C VAL A 22 0.99 -2.90 6.37
N ASN A 23 0.96 -2.51 5.10
CA ASN A 23 0.85 -3.41 3.95
C ASN A 23 -0.37 -4.35 4.01
N ALA A 24 -1.48 -3.90 4.61
CA ALA A 24 -2.64 -4.73 4.91
C ALA A 24 -2.27 -6.02 5.66
N ASN A 25 -1.38 -5.90 6.65
CA ASN A 25 -0.82 -6.98 7.48
C ASN A 25 0.08 -7.98 6.75
N ARG A 26 0.50 -7.69 5.51
CA ARG A 26 1.60 -8.42 4.87
C ARG A 26 2.94 -8.09 5.55
N PRO A 27 3.97 -8.94 5.42
CA PRO A 27 5.30 -8.65 5.92
C PRO A 27 5.84 -7.30 5.42
N VAL A 28 6.59 -6.62 6.27
CA VAL A 28 7.44 -5.48 5.90
C VAL A 28 8.86 -6.03 5.67
N PRO A 29 9.28 -6.25 4.41
CA PRO A 29 10.59 -6.84 4.14
C PRO A 29 11.71 -5.92 4.62
N ASN A 30 12.80 -6.52 5.09
CA ASN A 30 14.03 -5.81 5.42
C ASN A 30 15.18 -6.35 4.55
N GLY A 31 15.75 -5.50 3.71
CA GLY A 31 16.79 -5.85 2.75
C GLY A 31 16.47 -5.38 1.33
N ALA A 32 17.34 -5.70 0.38
CA ALA A 32 17.25 -5.18 -0.99
C ALA A 32 16.05 -5.70 -1.79
N CYS A 33 15.51 -6.87 -1.43
CA CYS A 33 14.43 -7.53 -2.16
C CYS A 33 13.19 -7.68 -1.29
N CYS A 34 12.04 -7.44 -1.91
CA CYS A 34 10.75 -7.69 -1.26
C CYS A 34 10.39 -9.17 -1.28
N VAL A 35 9.42 -9.58 -0.46
CA VAL A 35 9.04 -10.99 -0.32
C VAL A 35 8.39 -11.49 -1.62
N PRO A 36 8.99 -12.46 -2.34
CA PRO A 36 8.44 -12.95 -3.61
C PRO A 36 7.02 -13.49 -3.44
N ALA A 37 6.17 -13.24 -4.44
CA ALA A 37 4.74 -13.62 -4.47
C ALA A 37 3.86 -13.10 -3.31
N THR A 38 4.43 -12.40 -2.33
CA THR A 38 3.73 -11.91 -1.14
C THR A 38 3.66 -10.39 -1.13
N SER A 39 4.80 -9.72 -1.28
CA SER A 39 4.85 -8.26 -1.32
C SER A 39 4.20 -7.74 -2.60
N LEU A 40 3.40 -6.70 -2.46
CA LEU A 40 2.77 -5.99 -3.56
C LEU A 40 3.52 -4.70 -3.87
N LYS A 41 3.31 -4.17 -5.07
CA LYS A 41 3.84 -2.86 -5.42
C LYS A 41 3.37 -1.80 -4.44
N GLN A 42 4.27 -0.88 -4.12
CA GLN A 42 4.09 0.21 -3.14
C GLN A 42 3.99 -0.24 -1.68
N ASP A 43 4.16 -1.54 -1.37
CA ASP A 43 4.32 -1.99 0.01
C ASP A 43 5.51 -1.30 0.68
N VAL A 44 5.37 -0.98 1.96
CA VAL A 44 6.46 -0.43 2.78
C VAL A 44 7.47 -1.53 2.97
N CYS A 45 8.74 -1.20 2.84
CA CYS A 45 9.87 -2.04 3.15
C CYS A 45 10.94 -1.23 3.88
N ASN A 46 11.93 -1.92 4.44
CA ASN A 46 13.10 -1.30 5.04
C ASN A 46 14.35 -1.75 4.28
N VAL A 47 15.26 -0.84 3.99
CA VAL A 47 16.56 -1.16 3.38
C VAL A 47 17.61 -0.17 3.90
N ASN A 48 18.79 -0.65 4.26
CA ASN A 48 19.87 0.17 4.82
C ASN A 48 19.45 1.02 6.05
N GLY A 49 18.49 0.53 6.85
CA GLY A 49 17.94 1.26 8.01
C GLY A 49 16.98 2.39 7.66
N GLN A 50 16.59 2.53 6.39
CA GLN A 50 15.65 3.54 5.90
C GLN A 50 14.33 2.89 5.47
N SER A 51 13.25 3.68 5.52
CA SER A 51 11.98 3.34 4.89
C SER A 51 12.11 3.38 3.37
N GLY A 52 11.35 2.52 2.70
CA GLY A 52 11.30 2.46 1.26
C GLY A 52 10.00 1.83 0.73
N ARG A 53 9.98 1.61 -0.58
CA ARG A 53 8.88 0.91 -1.25
C ARG A 53 9.33 -0.25 -2.12
N CYS A 54 8.49 -1.29 -2.14
CA CYS A 54 8.57 -2.37 -3.11
C CYS A 54 8.13 -1.87 -4.49
N VAL A 55 9.08 -1.68 -5.40
CA VAL A 55 8.83 -1.19 -6.76
C VAL A 55 9.46 -2.10 -7.82
N PRO A 56 8.94 -2.12 -9.06
CA PRO A 56 9.61 -2.79 -10.17
C PRO A 56 10.78 -1.91 -10.60
N ALA A 57 12.01 -2.32 -10.28
CA ALA A 57 13.22 -1.56 -10.61
C ALA A 57 14.25 -2.35 -11.44
N GLY A 58 14.26 -3.68 -11.36
CA GLY A 58 15.24 -4.50 -12.09
C GLY A 58 16.69 -4.31 -11.60
N VAL A 59 16.87 -3.79 -10.39
CA VAL A 59 18.18 -3.56 -9.74
C VAL A 59 18.35 -4.46 -8.52
N ASN A 60 19.56 -4.49 -7.97
CA ASN A 60 19.93 -5.25 -6.76
C ASN A 60 19.76 -6.78 -6.86
N GLY A 61 19.62 -7.35 -8.06
CA GLY A 61 19.65 -8.80 -8.28
C GLY A 61 18.45 -9.57 -7.73
N CYS A 62 17.29 -8.95 -7.58
CA CYS A 62 16.09 -9.58 -7.01
C CYS A 62 15.32 -10.54 -7.94
N GLY A 63 15.83 -10.78 -9.15
CA GLY A 63 15.16 -11.61 -10.15
C GLY A 63 13.77 -11.07 -10.49
N ASP A 64 12.75 -11.93 -10.38
CA ASP A 64 11.35 -11.58 -10.64
C ASP A 64 10.65 -10.89 -9.46
N ALA A 65 11.31 -10.77 -8.31
CA ALA A 65 10.75 -10.09 -7.15
C ALA A 65 10.85 -8.56 -7.29
N LEU A 66 9.99 -7.84 -6.55
CA LEU A 66 10.09 -6.39 -6.43
C LEU A 66 11.36 -6.02 -5.65
N THR A 67 11.95 -4.88 -5.99
CA THR A 67 13.10 -4.32 -5.27
C THR A 67 12.61 -3.38 -4.19
N CYS A 68 13.20 -3.45 -2.99
CA CYS A 68 13.01 -2.44 -1.96
C CYS A 68 13.96 -1.28 -2.24
N ILE A 69 13.41 -0.11 -2.51
CA ILE A 69 14.17 1.12 -2.79
C ILE A 69 13.84 2.15 -1.72
N GLU A 70 14.87 2.81 -1.19
CA GLU A 70 14.74 3.89 -0.22
C GLU A 70 13.81 5.00 -0.72
N ASP A 71 12.99 5.57 0.16
CA ASP A 71 12.02 6.61 -0.22
C ASP A 71 12.70 7.84 -0.87
N ASN A 72 13.94 8.17 -0.48
CA ASN A 72 14.71 9.28 -1.04
C ASN A 72 15.24 9.02 -2.47
N ARG A 73 15.15 7.79 -2.98
CA ARG A 73 15.50 7.41 -4.36
C ARG A 73 14.27 7.19 -5.24
N LEU A 74 13.08 7.45 -4.71
CA LEU A 74 11.82 7.29 -5.41
C LEU A 74 11.28 8.62 -5.93
N THR A 75 10.71 8.61 -7.14
CA THR A 75 9.78 9.63 -7.62
C THR A 75 8.36 9.09 -7.45
N CYS A 76 7.53 9.81 -6.69
CA CYS A 76 6.16 9.41 -6.39
C CYS A 76 5.16 10.39 -7.00
N ASP A 77 4.15 9.85 -7.68
CA ASP A 77 3.00 10.62 -8.16
C ASP A 77 1.81 10.43 -7.19
N PRO A 78 1.43 11.47 -6.42
CA PRO A 78 0.28 11.38 -5.51
C PRO A 78 -1.08 11.37 -6.23
N SER A 79 -1.13 11.75 -7.51
CA SER A 79 -2.35 11.73 -8.32
C SER A 79 -2.66 10.35 -8.90
N GLN A 80 -1.66 9.46 -8.94
CA GLN A 80 -1.82 8.07 -9.37
C GLN A 80 -1.67 7.13 -8.19
N LEU A 81 -2.68 6.33 -7.92
CA LEU A 81 -2.63 5.33 -6.87
C LEU A 81 -2.40 3.93 -7.46
N GLU A 82 -1.47 3.19 -6.88
CA GLU A 82 -1.26 1.76 -7.14
C GLU A 82 -1.43 1.01 -5.82
N ARG A 83 -2.42 0.10 -5.76
CA ARG A 83 -2.76 -0.66 -4.54
C ARG A 83 -3.09 0.23 -3.32
N GLY A 84 -3.70 1.39 -3.56
CA GLY A 84 -4.15 2.30 -2.52
C GLY A 84 -3.07 3.25 -1.99
N ARG A 85 -1.92 3.36 -2.67
CA ARG A 85 -0.80 4.24 -2.31
C ARG A 85 -0.30 5.01 -3.53
N PRO A 86 0.32 6.19 -3.35
CA PRO A 86 0.96 6.92 -4.44
C PRO A 86 1.88 6.00 -5.25
N LEU A 87 1.79 6.11 -6.58
CA LEU A 87 2.63 5.37 -7.49
C LEU A 87 4.05 5.90 -7.37
N CYS A 88 4.94 5.12 -6.77
CA CYS A 88 6.37 5.42 -6.73
C CYS A 88 7.15 4.53 -7.70
N ARG A 89 8.18 5.11 -8.30
CA ARG A 89 9.15 4.44 -9.17
C ARG A 89 10.56 4.90 -8.81
N LEU A 90 11.55 4.06 -9.12
CA LEU A 90 12.95 4.45 -9.00
C LEU A 90 13.18 5.72 -9.83
N ALA A 91 13.78 6.74 -9.21
CA ALA A 91 14.10 7.97 -9.91
C ALA A 91 15.14 7.70 -11.01
N SER A 92 14.96 8.33 -12.17
CA SER A 92 15.91 8.22 -13.28
C SER A 92 17.28 8.76 -12.86
N GLY A 93 18.34 7.96 -13.01
CA GLY A 93 19.72 8.33 -12.64
C GLY A 93 20.16 7.92 -11.23
N ALA A 94 19.33 7.16 -10.52
CA ALA A 94 19.64 6.56 -9.23
C ALA A 94 20.51 5.31 -9.36
#